data_AF-A0A956KFU5-F1
#
_entry.id   AF-A0A956KFU5-F1
#
_cell.length_a   1.000
_cell.length_b   1.000
_cell.length_c   1.000
_cell.angle_alpha   90.00
_cell.angle_beta   90.00
_cell.angle_gamma   90.00
#
_symmetry.space_group_name_H-M   'P 1'
#
loop_
_entity.id
_entity.type
_entity.pdbx_description
1 polymer ?
#
loop_
_entity_poly.entity_id
_entity_poly.type
_entity_poly.pdbx_seq_one_letter_code
_entity_poly.pdbx_strand_id
1 'polypeptide(L)'
;MRCRHLTRDDLEAVHAAFLAAFADYAVAQQPTRAALQAMLRRRGIAWERSVGVESERGFAAVMAVGVDAWQGAPTAYDIFTGVRPESRGQGLAGEMLRFALPGLRARGVRRFVLEVLEGNASALAAYRRVGFAVTRDLQCFTLPRATVAAA
;
A
#
# COMPACT_ATOMS: atom_id res chain seq x y z
N MET A 1 -5.42 -5.49 18.40
CA MET A 1 -4.36 -5.86 17.44
C MET A 1 -3.21 -4.87 17.58
N ARG A 2 -1.97 -5.24 17.22
CA ARG A 2 -0.78 -4.40 17.44
C ARG A 2 -0.15 -3.98 16.10
N CYS A 3 0.14 -2.69 15.95
CA CYS A 3 0.92 -2.18 14.82
C CYS A 3 2.42 -2.37 15.06
N ARG A 4 3.16 -2.77 14.02
CA ARG A 4 4.63 -2.71 14.00
C ARG A 4 5.17 -2.41 12.60
N HIS A 5 6.40 -1.94 12.54
CA HIS A 5 7.11 -1.84 11.27
C HIS A 5 7.41 -3.23 10.70
N LEU A 6 7.48 -3.29 9.37
CA LEU A 6 7.81 -4.51 8.65
C LEU A 6 9.32 -4.67 8.51
N THR A 7 9.77 -5.89 8.31
CA THR A 7 11.14 -6.22 7.90
C THR A 7 11.11 -7.00 6.59
N ARG A 8 12.29 -7.23 5.99
CA ARG A 8 12.39 -8.04 4.76
C ARG A 8 11.93 -9.48 4.97
N ASP A 9 12.06 -9.99 6.19
CA ASP A 9 11.68 -11.36 6.55
C ASP A 9 10.16 -11.53 6.59
N ASP A 10 9.41 -10.43 6.70
CA ASP A 10 7.95 -10.44 6.65
C ASP A 10 7.39 -10.67 5.23
N LEU A 11 8.22 -10.78 4.19
CA LEU A 11 7.77 -10.87 2.79
C LEU A 11 6.72 -11.97 2.57
N GLU A 12 6.87 -13.12 3.22
CA GLU A 12 5.92 -14.22 3.11
C GLU A 12 4.55 -13.88 3.73
N ALA A 13 4.55 -13.36 4.96
CA ALA A 13 3.34 -12.94 5.65
C ALA A 13 2.65 -11.75 4.94
N VAL A 14 3.45 -10.83 4.38
CA VAL A 14 2.98 -9.71 3.58
C VAL A 14 2.33 -10.19 2.29
N HIS A 15 2.92 -11.18 1.61
CA HIS A 15 2.34 -11.77 0.40
C HIS A 15 1.00 -12.46 0.70
N ALA A 16 0.92 -13.25 1.77
CA ALA A 16 -0.32 -13.88 2.20
C ALA A 16 -1.42 -12.85 2.54
N ALA A 17 -1.06 -11.79 3.29
CA ALA A 17 -1.99 -10.72 3.62
C ALA A 17 -2.44 -9.93 2.37
N PHE A 18 -1.53 -9.69 1.42
CA PHE A 18 -1.85 -9.06 0.13
C PHE A 18 -2.88 -9.90 -0.63
N LEU A 19 -2.64 -11.20 -0.83
CA LEU A 19 -3.56 -12.06 -1.55
C LEU A 19 -4.96 -12.07 -0.91
N ALA A 20 -5.03 -12.17 0.41
CA ALA A 20 -6.30 -12.15 1.13
C ALA A 20 -7.01 -10.78 1.03
N ALA A 21 -6.28 -9.68 1.19
CA ALA A 21 -6.85 -8.33 1.15
C ALA A 21 -7.38 -7.93 -0.23
N PHE A 22 -6.79 -8.47 -1.31
CA PHE A 22 -7.11 -8.12 -2.69
C PHE A 22 -7.90 -9.23 -3.44
N ALA A 23 -8.32 -10.29 -2.75
CA ALA A 23 -9.06 -11.41 -3.36
C ALA A 23 -10.42 -11.00 -3.97
N ASP A 24 -11.10 -10.03 -3.35
CA ASP A 24 -12.40 -9.49 -3.75
C ASP A 24 -12.29 -8.05 -4.28
N TYR A 25 -11.08 -7.62 -4.69
CA TYR A 25 -10.84 -6.29 -5.22
C TYR A 25 -11.28 -6.19 -6.69
N ALA A 26 -11.80 -5.03 -7.08
CA ALA A 26 -12.35 -4.79 -8.44
C ALA A 26 -11.33 -5.07 -9.56
N VAL A 27 -10.03 -4.89 -9.27
CA VAL A 27 -8.93 -5.34 -10.12
C VAL A 27 -8.30 -6.55 -9.47
N ALA A 28 -8.65 -7.74 -9.96
CA ALA A 28 -8.14 -9.00 -9.43
C ALA A 28 -6.61 -9.04 -9.56
N GLN A 29 -5.93 -9.14 -8.43
CA GLN A 29 -4.47 -9.24 -8.37
C GLN A 29 -4.07 -10.45 -7.53
N GLN A 30 -3.55 -11.47 -8.21
CA GLN A 30 -2.97 -12.65 -7.57
C GLN A 30 -1.52 -12.84 -8.00
N PRO A 31 -0.61 -11.90 -7.67
CA PRO A 31 0.79 -12.04 -8.03
C PRO A 31 1.41 -13.22 -7.28
N THR A 32 2.38 -13.89 -7.93
CA THR A 32 3.28 -14.78 -7.21
C THR A 32 4.10 -13.99 -6.20
N ARG A 33 4.68 -14.66 -5.19
CA ARG A 33 5.56 -14.01 -4.20
C ARG A 33 6.70 -13.25 -4.87
N ALA A 34 7.32 -13.86 -5.88
CA ALA A 34 8.41 -13.25 -6.65
C ALA A 34 7.93 -12.01 -7.42
N ALA A 35 6.73 -12.04 -8.00
CA ALA A 35 6.15 -10.88 -8.69
C ALA A 35 5.83 -9.74 -7.71
N LEU A 36 5.28 -10.04 -6.53
CA LEU A 36 5.06 -9.05 -5.48
C LEU A 36 6.39 -8.45 -5.01
N GLN A 37 7.40 -9.28 -4.74
CA GLN A 37 8.74 -8.82 -4.33
C GLN A 37 9.36 -7.90 -5.38
N ALA A 38 9.27 -8.26 -6.67
CA ALA A 38 9.75 -7.45 -7.77
C ALA A 38 9.01 -6.11 -7.86
N MET A 39 7.68 -6.10 -7.67
CA MET A 39 6.88 -4.88 -7.63
C MET A 39 7.29 -3.98 -6.46
N LEU A 40 7.39 -4.53 -5.24
CA LEU A 40 7.79 -3.79 -4.04
C LEU A 40 9.20 -3.18 -4.20
N ARG A 41 10.14 -3.96 -4.74
CA ARG A 41 11.50 -3.48 -5.04
C ARG A 41 11.48 -2.35 -6.07
N ARG A 42 10.75 -2.52 -7.18
CA ARG A 42 10.65 -1.50 -8.24
C ARG A 42 10.04 -0.19 -7.73
N ARG A 43 9.10 -0.28 -6.79
CA ARG A 43 8.45 0.87 -6.15
C ARG A 43 9.19 1.41 -4.92
N GLY A 44 10.41 0.93 -4.65
CA GLY A 44 11.27 1.47 -3.62
C GLY A 44 10.76 1.25 -2.19
N ILE A 45 10.20 0.07 -1.89
CA ILE A 45 9.70 -0.23 -0.53
C ILE A 45 10.75 0.09 0.54
N ALA A 46 10.33 0.86 1.55
CA ALA A 46 11.04 1.08 2.79
C ALA A 46 10.37 0.22 3.87
N TRP A 47 10.90 -0.98 4.11
CA TRP A 47 10.33 -1.96 5.04
C TRP A 47 10.14 -1.36 6.44
N GLU A 48 11.15 -0.62 6.91
CA GLU A 48 11.16 0.04 8.22
C GLU A 48 10.24 1.26 8.32
N ARG A 49 9.52 1.59 7.23
CA ARG A 49 8.47 2.61 7.17
C ARG A 49 7.10 2.04 6.87
N SER A 50 7.09 0.82 6.34
CA SER A 50 5.89 0.04 6.11
C SER A 50 5.37 -0.48 7.45
N VAL A 51 4.07 -0.79 7.51
CA VAL A 51 3.39 -1.16 8.74
C VAL A 51 2.57 -2.42 8.53
N GLY A 52 2.60 -3.32 9.50
CA GLY A 52 1.70 -4.45 9.60
C GLY A 52 0.91 -4.40 10.90
N VAL A 53 -0.35 -4.86 10.85
CA VAL A 53 -1.20 -5.09 12.02
C VAL A 53 -1.19 -6.59 12.33
N GLU A 54 -0.63 -6.96 13.47
CA GLU A 54 -0.45 -8.36 13.88
C GLU A 54 -1.79 -9.06 14.18
N SER A 55 -1.85 -10.34 13.84
CA SER A 55 -2.97 -11.25 14.05
C SER A 55 -2.47 -12.69 14.25
N GLU A 56 -3.34 -13.60 14.67
CA GLU A 56 -3.00 -15.02 14.82
C GLU A 56 -2.59 -15.69 13.50
N ARG A 57 -2.99 -15.13 12.36
CA ARG A 57 -2.73 -15.65 11.01
C ARG A 57 -1.69 -14.82 10.25
N GLY A 58 -0.73 -14.21 10.96
CA GLY A 58 0.23 -13.27 10.39
C GLY A 58 -0.30 -11.84 10.48
N PHE A 59 -0.50 -11.15 9.35
CA PHE A 59 -1.03 -9.78 9.35
C PHE A 59 -2.52 -9.70 9.02
N ALA A 60 -3.28 -8.98 9.85
CA ALA A 60 -4.67 -8.58 9.56
C ALA A 60 -4.74 -7.46 8.52
N ALA A 61 -3.73 -6.57 8.52
CA ALA A 61 -3.61 -5.48 7.58
C ALA A 61 -2.13 -5.15 7.32
N VAL A 62 -1.83 -4.67 6.12
CA VAL A 62 -0.48 -4.26 5.70
C VAL A 62 -0.57 -2.96 4.91
N MET A 63 0.35 -2.04 5.20
CA MET A 63 0.58 -0.82 4.43
C MET A 63 2.06 -0.79 4.02
N ALA A 64 2.33 -1.00 2.73
CA ALA A 64 3.68 -0.93 2.18
C ALA A 64 3.98 0.49 1.70
N VAL A 65 5.05 1.09 2.21
CA VAL A 65 5.41 2.49 1.95
C VAL A 65 6.76 2.55 1.24
N GLY A 66 6.84 3.30 0.16
CA GLY A 66 8.10 3.77 -0.43
C GLY A 66 8.40 5.19 0.04
N VAL A 67 9.68 5.56 0.10
CA VAL A 67 10.10 6.94 0.40
C VAL A 67 11.18 7.34 -0.58
N ASP A 68 10.94 8.42 -1.32
CA ASP A 68 11.89 8.97 -2.29
C ASP A 68 11.73 10.50 -2.44
N ALA A 69 12.63 11.14 -3.17
CA ALA A 69 12.50 12.52 -3.57
C ALA A 69 11.49 12.65 -4.71
N TRP A 70 10.42 13.42 -4.50
CA TRP A 70 9.45 13.74 -5.53
C TRP A 70 9.23 15.25 -5.59
N GLN A 71 9.43 15.83 -6.78
CA GLN A 71 9.42 17.28 -7.01
C GLN A 71 10.31 18.04 -5.99
N GLY A 72 11.54 17.54 -5.81
CA GLY A 72 12.54 18.17 -4.93
C GLY A 72 12.31 18.00 -3.43
N ALA A 73 11.34 17.20 -2.98
CA ALA A 73 11.06 17.02 -1.55
C ALA A 73 10.90 15.53 -1.16
N PRO A 74 11.39 15.11 0.03
CA PRO A 74 11.14 13.78 0.57
C PRO A 74 9.64 13.50 0.71
N THR A 75 9.19 12.46 0.02
CA THR A 75 7.79 12.11 -0.15
C THR A 75 7.60 10.62 0.11
N ALA A 76 6.64 10.28 0.98
CA ALA A 76 6.17 8.92 1.15
C ALA A 76 5.10 8.59 0.09
N TYR A 77 5.12 7.37 -0.40
CA TYR A 77 4.16 6.84 -1.35
C TYR A 77 3.57 5.53 -0.83
N ASP A 78 2.24 5.42 -0.81
CA ASP A 78 1.54 4.18 -0.46
C ASP A 78 1.61 3.23 -1.66
N ILE A 79 2.46 2.21 -1.56
CA ILE A 79 2.62 1.19 -2.59
C ILE A 79 1.35 0.32 -2.67
N PHE A 80 0.83 -0.04 -1.49
CA PHE A 80 -0.48 -0.63 -1.29
C PHE A 80 -0.85 -0.59 0.20
N THR A 81 -2.14 -0.42 0.46
CA THR A 81 -2.76 -0.69 1.77
C THR A 81 -3.84 -1.76 1.59
N GLY A 82 -3.70 -2.86 2.33
CA GLY A 82 -4.62 -4.00 2.30
C GLY A 82 -5.10 -4.37 3.69
N VAL A 83 -6.40 -4.65 3.83
CA VAL A 83 -7.01 -5.18 5.04
C VAL A 83 -7.76 -6.46 4.68
N ARG A 84 -7.44 -7.55 5.39
CA ARG A 84 -8.13 -8.82 5.20
C ARG A 84 -9.64 -8.68 5.41
N PRO A 85 -10.49 -9.34 4.62
CA PRO A 85 -11.95 -9.21 4.71
C PRO A 85 -12.50 -9.29 6.14
N GLU A 86 -12.05 -10.30 6.90
CA GLU A 86 -12.46 -10.56 8.29
C GLU A 86 -12.11 -9.43 9.28
N SER A 87 -11.17 -8.56 8.92
CA SER A 87 -10.65 -7.46 9.75
C SER A 87 -11.07 -6.07 9.26
N ARG A 88 -11.92 -5.99 8.23
CA ARG A 88 -12.45 -4.73 7.69
C ARG A 88 -13.44 -4.07 8.67
N GLY A 89 -13.69 -2.78 8.46
CA GLY A 89 -14.61 -2.00 9.30
C GLY A 89 -14.04 -1.57 10.66
N GLN A 90 -12.85 -2.06 11.03
CA GLN A 90 -12.22 -1.77 12.33
C GLN A 90 -11.28 -0.55 12.30
N GLY A 91 -11.21 0.19 11.19
CA GLY A 91 -10.37 1.39 11.08
C GLY A 91 -8.86 1.14 10.96
N LEU A 92 -8.43 -0.11 10.70
CA LEU A 92 -7.01 -0.51 10.69
C LEU A 92 -6.14 0.28 9.70
N ALA A 93 -6.66 0.64 8.53
CA ALA A 93 -5.92 1.49 7.57
C ALA A 93 -5.56 2.86 8.19
N GLY A 94 -6.49 3.48 8.90
CA GLY A 94 -6.25 4.73 9.60
C GLY A 94 -5.30 4.56 10.80
N GLU A 95 -5.31 3.40 11.45
CA GLU A 95 -4.37 3.07 12.51
C GLU A 95 -2.94 2.94 12.01
N MET A 96 -2.72 2.21 10.90
CA MET A 96 -1.40 2.09 10.27
C MET A 96 -0.85 3.45 9.83
N LEU A 97 -1.68 4.32 9.26
CA LEU A 97 -1.27 5.68 8.90
C LEU A 97 -0.88 6.50 10.13
N ARG A 98 -1.70 6.50 11.18
CA ARG A 98 -1.40 7.21 12.44
C ARG A 98 -0.09 6.71 13.07
N PHE A 99 0.18 5.42 12.97
CA PHE A 99 1.42 4.80 13.45
C PHE A 99 2.65 5.23 12.61
N ALA A 100 2.54 5.25 11.27
CA ALA A 100 3.66 5.56 10.39
C ALA A 100 4.04 7.05 10.37
N LEU A 101 3.05 7.95 10.46
CA LEU A 101 3.22 9.39 10.22
C LEU A 101 4.29 10.06 11.11
N PRO A 102 4.36 9.81 12.44
CA PRO A 102 5.40 10.41 13.29
C PRO A 102 6.82 10.07 12.81
N GLY A 103 7.08 8.80 12.48
CA GLY A 103 8.39 8.33 12.02
C GLY A 103 8.78 8.90 10.65
N LEU A 104 7.80 9.10 9.76
CA LEU A 104 8.01 9.77 8.48
C LEU A 104 8.37 11.26 8.67
N ARG A 105 7.61 11.96 9.53
CA ARG A 105 7.83 13.39 9.83
C ARG A 105 9.20 13.65 10.45
N ALA A 106 9.64 12.79 11.37
CA ALA A 106 10.95 12.89 12.01
C ALA A 106 12.12 12.81 11.01
N ARG A 107 11.89 12.23 9.82
CA ARG A 107 12.89 12.11 8.74
C ARG A 107 12.73 13.15 7.65
N GLY A 108 11.97 14.21 7.91
CA GLY A 108 11.78 15.30 6.97
C GLY A 108 10.82 14.98 5.81
N VAL A 109 10.10 13.85 5.85
CA VAL A 109 9.02 13.59 4.89
C VAL A 109 7.90 14.59 5.14
N ARG A 110 7.61 15.42 4.13
CA ARG A 110 6.59 16.47 4.20
C ARG A 110 5.32 16.13 3.43
N ARG A 111 5.39 15.13 2.55
CA ARG A 111 4.27 14.69 1.71
C ARG A 111 4.07 13.20 1.83
N PHE A 112 2.83 12.77 1.90
CA PHE A 112 2.42 11.38 1.76
C PHE A 112 1.34 11.33 0.69
N VAL A 113 1.61 10.64 -0.40
CA VAL A 113 0.72 10.49 -1.55
C VAL A 113 0.29 9.04 -1.73
N LEU A 114 -0.90 8.85 -2.28
CA LEU A 114 -1.47 7.56 -2.65
C LEU A 114 -2.48 7.73 -3.78
N GLU A 115 -2.80 6.65 -4.47
CA GLU A 115 -3.94 6.57 -5.37
C GLU A 115 -4.99 5.59 -4.81
N VAL A 116 -6.26 5.92 -5.02
CA VAL A 116 -7.39 5.06 -4.63
C VAL A 116 -8.38 5.03 -5.79
N LEU A 117 -8.96 3.86 -6.06
CA LEU A 117 -10.02 3.74 -7.07
C LEU A 117 -11.25 4.53 -6.60
N GLU A 118 -11.91 5.27 -7.50
CA GLU A 118 -13.10 6.07 -7.18
C GLU A 118 -14.21 5.27 -6.51
N GLY A 119 -14.41 4.02 -6.95
CA GLY A 119 -15.40 3.10 -6.36
C GLY A 119 -15.03 2.56 -4.96
N ASN A 120 -13.81 2.81 -4.46
CA ASN A 120 -13.38 2.35 -3.14
C ASN A 120 -13.73 3.36 -2.04
N ALA A 121 -15.03 3.53 -1.80
CA ALA A 121 -15.57 4.48 -0.82
C ALA A 121 -15.03 4.24 0.60
N SER A 122 -14.77 2.98 0.96
CA SER A 122 -14.21 2.60 2.27
C SER A 122 -12.80 3.17 2.46
N ALA A 123 -11.89 2.96 1.50
CA ALA A 123 -10.54 3.50 1.56
C ALA A 123 -10.54 5.03 1.50
N LEU A 124 -11.37 5.62 0.63
CA LEU A 124 -11.51 7.08 0.54
C LEU A 124 -11.92 7.69 1.89
N ALA A 125 -12.90 7.09 2.58
CA ALA A 125 -13.32 7.52 3.90
C ALA A 125 -12.21 7.35 4.95
N ALA A 126 -11.44 6.26 4.91
CA ALA A 126 -10.31 6.05 5.80
C ALA A 126 -9.22 7.12 5.61
N TYR A 127 -8.83 7.40 4.37
CA TYR A 127 -7.80 8.39 4.06
C TYR A 127 -8.23 9.82 4.43
N ARG A 128 -9.48 10.21 4.14
CA ARG A 128 -10.02 11.53 4.53
C ARG A 128 -10.01 11.75 6.04
N ARG A 129 -10.36 10.73 6.84
CA ARG A 129 -10.31 10.82 8.32
C ARG A 129 -8.91 11.08 8.86
N VAL A 130 -7.87 10.70 8.13
CA VAL A 130 -6.46 10.95 8.52
C VAL A 130 -5.93 12.27 7.94
N GLY A 131 -6.74 12.99 7.16
CA GLY A 131 -6.39 14.31 6.63
C GLY A 131 -5.87 14.30 5.19
N PHE A 132 -6.00 13.19 4.46
CA PHE A 132 -5.74 13.19 3.01
C PHE A 132 -6.83 13.96 2.27
N ALA A 133 -6.43 14.65 1.20
CA ALA A 133 -7.33 15.34 0.28
C ALA A 133 -7.10 14.83 -1.15
N VAL A 134 -8.16 14.83 -1.96
CA VAL A 134 -8.06 14.53 -3.39
C VAL A 134 -7.43 15.74 -4.07
N THR A 135 -6.38 15.51 -4.86
CA THR A 135 -5.64 16.58 -5.56
C THR A 135 -5.77 16.52 -7.08
N ARG A 136 -6.12 15.35 -7.62
CA ARG A 136 -6.32 15.11 -9.06
C ARG A 136 -7.02 13.76 -9.27
N ASP A 137 -7.66 13.63 -10.42
CA ASP A 137 -8.15 12.34 -10.93
C ASP A 137 -7.14 11.76 -11.92
N LEU A 138 -7.12 10.43 -12.03
CA LEU A 138 -6.23 9.70 -12.93
C LEU A 138 -7.05 8.75 -13.79
N GLN A 139 -6.96 8.92 -15.11
CA GLN A 139 -7.57 8.01 -16.05
C GLN A 139 -6.62 6.83 -16.30
N CYS A 140 -7.10 5.61 -16.04
CA CYS A 140 -6.36 4.38 -16.30
C CYS A 140 -6.78 3.79 -17.64
N PHE A 141 -5.80 3.58 -18.53
CA PHE A 141 -6.02 2.96 -19.84
C PHE A 141 -5.27 1.64 -19.94
N THR A 142 -5.87 0.66 -20.60
CA THR A 142 -5.18 -0.56 -21.03
C THR A 142 -5.00 -0.47 -22.54
N LEU A 143 -3.75 -0.47 -22.99
CA LEU A 143 -3.42 -0.47 -24.41
C LEU A 143 -3.21 -1.92 -24.88
N PRO A 144 -3.64 -2.28 -26.11
CA PRO A 144 -3.24 -3.54 -26.73
C PRO A 144 -1.72 -3.66 -26.77
N ARG A 145 -1.20 -4.85 -26.49
CA ARG A 145 0.25 -5.09 -26.59
C ARG A 145 0.65 -5.02 -28.06
N ALA A 146 1.50 -4.06 -28.42
CA ALA A 146 2.08 -4.02 -29.75
C ALA A 146 2.97 -5.25 -29.96
N THR A 147 2.66 -6.06 -30.97
CA THR A 147 3.55 -7.11 -31.47
C THR A 147 4.53 -6.49 -32.44
N VAL A 148 5.81 -6.51 -32.11
CA VAL A 148 6.86 -6.33 -33.12
C VAL A 148 6.97 -7.66 -33.84
N ALA A 149 6.51 -7.74 -35.09
CA ALA A 149 6.74 -8.91 -35.92
C ALA A 149 8.27 -9.09 -36.06
N ALA A 150 8.77 -10.28 -35.77
CA ALA A 150 10.14 -10.63 -36.10
C ALA A 150 10.27 -10.63 -37.63
N ALA A 151 11.29 -9.95 -38.15
CA ALA A 151 11.67 -9.99 -39.56
C ALA A 151 12.31 -11.34 -39.92
#